data_AF-A0A2I0T8V4-F1
#
_entry.id   AF-A0A2I0T8V4-F1
#
_cell.length_a   1.000
_cell.length_b   1.000
_cell.length_c   1.000
_cell.angle_alpha   90.00
_cell.angle_beta   90.00
_cell.angle_gamma   90.00
#
_symmetry.space_group_name_H-M   'P 1'
#
loop_
_entity.id
_entity.type
_entity.pdbx_description
1 polymer ?
#
loop_
_entity_poly.entity_id
_entity_poly.type
_entity_poly.pdbx_seq_one_letter_code
_entity_poly.pdbx_strand_id
1 'polypeptide(L)'
;MSRQLVRIMRPDDANIAGNVHGGTILKMIEEAGAIISTRHCNSQAGEPCVAALARVERTDFLSPMCIGEVANVSAEITYTSRHSVEVQVNVMSENILTGAKKVTNKATLWYVPLSLKNVNKVVEVPPIQYARKEQEEEGKKRYEEQKLDRLETKQRNGDVIFPVINPEPHTVGYSQSSLIHLVGPSDCTLLGFVHGGVTMKLMDEVAGIVAARHCKTNIVTASVDAINFHEKIKKGSVITISGRMTFTSNKSMEIEVFVDADPFVDESRGRYRAVSAFFTYVSLSKEGKPLPVPQLLIAVRACFLGFAFGCGLLLSAGRSAWRHFGWYMCSLSLFHYSEYLVTAINNPRSLSLDSFLLNHSFEYNLAALSSWVEFTLEKLLFPELKQITWLSTVGLLMVIFGDCLRKAAMLTAGSNFNHIVQNEKSDTHTLVTSGVYGWFRHPSYVGWFYWSIGTQVLLCNPICVVGYALASWRFFRERIEEEEITLIHFFGEEYLEYKRKVPSGLPFIKGVKVEL
;
A
#
# COMPACT_ATOMS: atom_id res chain seq x y z
N MET A 1 26.01 -16.95 28.50
CA MET A 1 26.85 -17.72 27.55
C MET A 1 26.41 -17.38 26.14
N SER A 2 27.16 -16.55 25.42
CA SER A 2 26.91 -16.32 24.00
C SER A 2 27.15 -17.62 23.23
N ARG A 3 26.27 -17.94 22.28
CA ARG A 3 26.46 -19.09 21.39
C ARG A 3 26.53 -18.61 19.96
N GLN A 4 27.43 -19.22 19.21
CA GLN A 4 27.72 -18.86 17.83
C GLN A 4 27.23 -19.97 16.90
N LEU A 5 26.45 -19.59 15.90
CA LEU A 5 26.20 -20.39 14.71
C LEU A 5 27.14 -19.88 13.63
N VAL A 6 27.98 -20.77 13.09
CA VAL A 6 29.01 -20.42 12.11
C VAL A 6 28.81 -21.26 10.86
N ARG A 7 28.68 -20.61 9.70
CA ARG A 7 28.45 -21.29 8.43
C ARG A 7 29.08 -20.53 7.28
N ILE A 8 29.69 -21.24 6.33
CA ILE A 8 30.16 -20.67 5.06
C ILE A 8 28.99 -20.44 4.10
N MET A 9 28.95 -19.28 3.44
CA MET A 9 27.93 -18.92 2.47
C MET A 9 28.19 -19.59 1.13
N ARG A 10 27.19 -20.31 0.61
CA ARG A 10 27.25 -21.11 -0.61
C ARG A 10 26.55 -20.40 -1.77
N PRO A 11 26.75 -20.85 -3.02
CA PRO A 11 26.01 -20.31 -4.17
C PRO A 11 24.49 -20.31 -3.98
N ASP A 12 23.91 -21.35 -3.35
CA ASP A 12 22.47 -21.44 -3.08
C ASP A 12 21.96 -20.40 -2.07
N ASP A 13 22.86 -19.72 -1.35
CA ASP A 13 22.51 -18.73 -0.33
C ASP A 13 22.40 -17.30 -0.92
N ALA A 14 22.75 -17.11 -2.19
CA ALA A 14 22.97 -15.81 -2.80
C ALA A 14 22.26 -15.62 -4.14
N ASN A 15 22.06 -14.35 -4.50
CA ASN A 15 21.52 -13.95 -5.79
C ASN A 15 22.56 -14.17 -6.92
N ILE A 16 22.13 -13.96 -8.16
CA ILE A 16 23.00 -14.14 -9.36
C ILE A 16 24.25 -13.25 -9.36
N ALA A 17 24.27 -12.16 -8.58
CA ALA A 17 25.43 -11.28 -8.42
C ALA A 17 26.35 -11.70 -7.26
N GLY A 18 26.04 -12.82 -6.59
CA GLY A 18 26.83 -13.37 -5.49
C GLY A 18 26.58 -12.73 -4.13
N ASN A 19 25.55 -11.88 -3.98
CA ASN A 19 25.16 -11.30 -2.71
C ASN A 19 24.20 -12.24 -1.98
N VAL A 20 24.50 -12.57 -0.73
CA VAL A 20 23.65 -13.43 0.12
C VAL A 20 22.27 -12.80 0.29
N HIS A 21 21.21 -13.60 0.14
CA HIS A 21 19.83 -13.16 0.33
C HIS A 21 19.57 -12.74 1.79
N GLY A 22 18.81 -11.67 1.99
CA GLY A 22 18.42 -11.21 3.32
C GLY A 22 17.67 -12.30 4.09
N GLY A 23 16.81 -13.04 3.40
CA GLY A 23 16.05 -14.19 3.92
C GLY A 23 16.93 -15.31 4.46
N THR A 24 18.10 -15.56 3.84
CA THR A 24 19.06 -16.55 4.35
C THR A 24 19.65 -16.10 5.68
N ILE A 25 19.99 -14.82 5.81
CA ILE A 25 20.49 -14.25 7.07
C ILE A 25 19.40 -14.25 8.14
N LEU A 26 18.16 -13.85 7.81
CA LEU A 26 17.01 -13.87 8.73
C LEU A 26 16.73 -15.28 9.26
N LYS A 27 16.84 -16.31 8.40
CA LYS A 27 16.70 -17.70 8.82
C LYS A 27 17.77 -18.10 9.84
N MET A 28 19.03 -17.76 9.61
CA MET A 28 20.11 -18.07 10.56
C MET A 28 19.97 -17.30 11.88
N ILE A 29 19.49 -16.05 11.83
CA ILE A 29 19.18 -15.23 13.02
C ILE A 29 18.09 -15.91 13.86
N GLU A 30 17.03 -16.37 13.22
CA GLU A 30 15.93 -17.08 13.90
C GLU A 30 16.38 -18.41 14.48
N GLU A 31 17.15 -19.21 13.75
CA GLU A 31 17.71 -20.47 14.25
C GLU A 31 18.55 -20.24 15.52
N ALA A 32 19.45 -19.26 15.50
CA ALA A 32 20.27 -18.92 16.67
C ALA A 32 19.41 -18.47 17.86
N GLY A 33 18.41 -17.63 17.62
CA GLY A 33 17.49 -17.13 18.65
C GLY A 33 16.59 -18.22 19.24
N ALA A 34 16.04 -19.10 18.41
CA ALA A 34 15.20 -20.22 18.83
C ALA A 34 15.99 -21.22 19.68
N ILE A 35 17.25 -21.50 19.32
CA ILE A 35 18.12 -22.41 20.06
C ILE A 35 18.45 -21.87 21.47
N ILE A 36 18.82 -20.58 21.59
CA ILE A 36 19.20 -20.01 22.89
C ILE A 36 17.99 -19.84 23.80
N SER A 37 16.87 -19.35 23.27
CA SER A 37 15.63 -19.14 24.03
C SER A 37 15.00 -20.47 24.46
N THR A 38 14.90 -21.47 23.58
CA THR A 38 14.38 -22.80 23.94
C THR A 38 15.22 -23.43 25.04
N ARG A 39 16.56 -23.35 24.95
CA ARG A 39 17.44 -23.87 26.01
C ARG A 39 17.22 -23.16 27.33
N HIS A 40 17.10 -21.82 27.31
CA HIS A 40 16.86 -21.03 28.52
C HIS A 40 15.52 -21.35 29.17
N CYS A 41 14.44 -21.47 28.40
CA CYS A 41 13.13 -21.82 28.91
C CYS A 41 13.07 -23.23 29.53
N ASN A 42 13.99 -24.13 29.16
CA ASN A 42 14.14 -25.46 29.77
C ASN A 42 15.33 -25.54 30.76
N SER A 43 15.87 -24.40 31.22
CA SER A 43 17.02 -24.38 32.14
C SER A 43 16.67 -24.76 33.58
N GLN A 44 15.42 -24.54 33.99
CA GLN A 44 14.89 -24.94 35.29
C GLN A 44 13.97 -26.15 35.12
N ALA A 45 13.83 -26.96 36.17
CA ALA A 45 12.91 -28.09 36.17
C ALA A 45 11.46 -27.59 36.00
N GLY A 46 10.85 -27.92 34.86
CA GLY A 46 9.53 -27.41 34.49
C GLY A 46 8.90 -28.25 33.37
N GLU A 47 7.77 -27.78 32.86
CA GLU A 47 7.11 -28.41 31.72
C GLU A 47 7.96 -28.22 30.45
N PRO A 48 8.32 -29.29 29.72
CA PRO A 48 9.11 -29.17 28.51
C PRO A 48 8.45 -28.27 27.48
N CYS A 49 9.20 -27.33 26.91
CA CYS A 49 8.68 -26.33 25.99
C CYS A 49 9.62 -26.05 24.81
N VAL A 50 9.07 -25.44 23.76
CA VAL A 50 9.83 -24.93 22.60
C VAL A 50 9.52 -23.45 22.44
N ALA A 51 10.56 -22.64 22.26
CA ALA A 51 10.40 -21.21 22.04
C ALA A 51 9.99 -20.95 20.58
N ALA A 52 8.80 -20.37 20.39
CA ALA A 52 8.30 -19.96 19.09
C ALA A 52 8.59 -18.48 18.87
N LEU A 53 9.03 -18.12 17.66
CA LEU A 53 9.21 -16.72 17.29
C LEU A 53 7.85 -16.01 17.24
N ALA A 54 7.72 -14.92 17.99
CA ALA A 54 6.50 -14.11 18.03
C ALA A 54 6.65 -12.78 17.30
N ARG A 55 7.85 -12.17 17.38
CA ARG A 55 8.12 -10.87 16.76
C ARG A 55 9.60 -10.72 16.42
N VAL A 56 9.87 -10.05 15.31
CA VAL A 56 11.19 -9.55 14.94
C VAL A 56 11.10 -8.04 14.93
N GLU A 57 11.95 -7.37 15.70
CA GLU A 57 12.08 -5.92 15.62
C GLU A 57 12.77 -5.51 14.34
N ARG A 58 12.72 -4.21 14.04
CA ARG A 58 13.39 -3.65 12.87
C ARG A 58 14.85 -4.15 12.79
N THR A 59 15.20 -4.65 11.61
CA THR A 59 16.45 -5.32 11.34
C THR A 59 17.12 -4.66 10.13
N ASP A 60 18.31 -4.08 10.32
CA ASP A 60 19.05 -3.38 9.27
C ASP A 60 20.22 -4.22 8.74
N PHE A 61 20.38 -4.29 7.41
CA PHE A 61 21.49 -4.93 6.72
C PHE A 61 22.57 -3.88 6.41
N LEU A 62 23.54 -3.77 7.32
CA LEU A 62 24.57 -2.73 7.32
C LEU A 62 25.63 -2.93 6.24
N SER A 63 25.92 -4.17 5.87
CA SER A 63 26.92 -4.52 4.86
C SER A 63 26.53 -5.80 4.16
N PRO A 64 26.70 -5.89 2.83
CA PRO A 64 26.42 -7.12 2.10
C PRO A 64 27.39 -8.22 2.51
N MET A 65 26.89 -9.44 2.48
CA MET A 65 27.67 -10.67 2.64
C MET A 65 27.74 -11.38 1.29
N CYS A 66 28.89 -11.95 0.95
CA CYS A 66 29.11 -12.59 -0.35
C CYS A 66 29.32 -14.10 -0.23
N ILE A 67 29.13 -14.82 -1.34
CA ILE A 67 29.49 -16.24 -1.45
C ILE A 67 30.96 -16.45 -1.04
N GLY A 68 31.23 -17.50 -0.26
CA GLY A 68 32.55 -17.85 0.23
C GLY A 68 32.95 -17.15 1.54
N GLU A 69 32.24 -16.09 1.96
CA GLU A 69 32.40 -15.53 3.30
C GLU A 69 31.77 -16.46 4.35
N VAL A 70 32.27 -16.38 5.58
CA VAL A 70 31.74 -17.11 6.73
C VAL A 70 30.82 -16.18 7.53
N ALA A 71 29.57 -16.59 7.72
CA ALA A 71 28.64 -15.92 8.63
C ALA A 71 28.87 -16.43 10.05
N ASN A 72 29.18 -15.52 10.98
CA ASN A 72 29.21 -15.79 12.41
C ASN A 72 28.03 -15.07 13.08
N VAL A 73 27.08 -15.87 13.56
CA VAL A 73 25.83 -15.41 14.18
C VAL A 73 25.92 -15.63 15.68
N SER A 74 26.06 -14.57 16.45
CA SER A 74 26.06 -14.62 17.91
C SER A 74 24.73 -14.14 18.47
N ALA A 75 24.12 -14.95 19.33
CA ALA A 75 22.86 -14.62 20.01
C ALA A 75 23.05 -14.50 21.53
N GLU A 76 22.33 -13.55 22.14
CA GLU A 76 22.32 -13.27 23.57
C GLU A 76 20.90 -12.94 24.04
N ILE A 77 20.50 -13.51 25.18
CA ILE A 77 19.22 -13.14 25.83
C ILE A 77 19.45 -11.85 26.60
N THR A 78 18.72 -10.80 26.24
CA THR A 78 18.89 -9.46 26.81
C THR A 78 17.81 -9.07 27.79
N TYR A 79 16.64 -9.70 27.72
CA TYR A 79 15.54 -9.47 28.66
C TYR A 79 14.59 -10.67 28.72
N THR A 80 13.96 -10.87 29.87
CA THR A 80 12.86 -11.85 30.03
C THR A 80 11.68 -11.19 30.71
N SER A 81 10.50 -11.27 30.09
CA SER A 81 9.23 -10.98 30.76
C SER A 81 8.67 -12.26 31.41
N ARG A 82 7.46 -12.20 31.95
CA ARG A 82 6.77 -13.39 32.46
C ARG A 82 6.60 -14.50 31.41
N HIS A 83 6.37 -14.13 30.14
CA HIS A 83 6.00 -15.06 29.07
C HIS A 83 6.77 -14.85 27.75
N SER A 84 7.77 -13.97 27.74
CA SER A 84 8.56 -13.72 26.53
C SER A 84 10.05 -13.57 26.84
N VAL A 85 10.87 -13.91 25.86
CA VAL A 85 12.33 -13.79 25.88
C VAL A 85 12.73 -12.82 24.78
N GLU A 86 13.43 -11.75 25.12
CA GLU A 86 14.13 -10.87 24.18
C GLU A 86 15.51 -11.46 23.87
N VAL A 87 15.81 -11.61 22.59
CA VAL A 87 17.09 -12.11 22.09
C VAL A 87 17.67 -11.09 21.13
N GLN A 88 18.86 -10.58 21.43
CA GLN A 88 19.66 -9.81 20.47
C GLN A 88 20.58 -10.75 19.71
N VAL A 89 20.65 -10.54 18.40
CA VAL A 89 21.48 -11.31 17.48
C VAL A 89 22.35 -10.37 16.68
N ASN A 90 23.64 -10.69 16.62
CA ASN A 90 24.62 -9.96 15.82
C ASN A 90 25.23 -10.91 14.79
N VAL A 91 25.25 -10.50 13.53
CA VAL A 91 25.78 -11.27 12.41
C VAL A 91 27.00 -10.57 11.84
N MET A 92 28.13 -11.26 11.84
CA MET A 92 29.39 -10.79 11.28
C MET A 92 29.77 -11.64 10.08
N SER A 93 30.17 -11.02 8.97
CA SER A 93 30.85 -11.73 7.88
C SER A 93 32.35 -11.74 8.09
N GLU A 94 32.98 -12.84 7.70
CA GLU A 94 34.43 -13.02 7.68
C GLU A 94 34.86 -13.52 6.29
N ASN A 95 35.71 -12.75 5.62
CA ASN A 95 36.38 -13.20 4.42
C ASN A 95 37.61 -14.02 4.82
N ILE A 96 37.54 -15.33 4.62
CA ILE A 96 38.59 -16.27 5.05
C ILE A 96 39.89 -16.19 4.23
N LEU A 97 39.88 -15.50 3.08
CA LEU A 97 41.08 -15.31 2.26
C LEU A 97 41.86 -14.07 2.69
N THR A 98 41.16 -12.99 3.05
CA THR A 98 41.79 -11.70 3.43
C THR A 98 41.83 -11.47 4.95
N GLY A 99 41.07 -12.24 5.72
CA GLY A 99 40.86 -12.05 7.16
C GLY A 99 39.93 -10.88 7.51
N ALA A 100 39.37 -10.18 6.53
CA ALA A 100 38.52 -9.02 6.76
C ALA A 100 37.18 -9.41 7.42
N LYS A 101 36.78 -8.67 8.46
CA LYS A 101 35.53 -8.90 9.21
C LYS A 101 34.63 -7.68 9.14
N LYS A 102 33.33 -7.89 8.96
CA LYS A 102 32.33 -6.81 8.87
C LYS A 102 31.07 -7.17 9.64
N VAL A 103 30.50 -6.22 10.37
CA VAL A 103 29.16 -6.40 10.94
C VAL A 103 28.15 -6.24 9.80
N THR A 104 27.35 -7.28 9.58
CA THR A 104 26.36 -7.32 8.49
C THR A 104 24.97 -7.00 8.98
N ASN A 105 24.60 -7.47 10.18
CA ASN A 105 23.24 -7.33 10.69
C ASN A 105 23.22 -7.28 12.22
N LYS A 106 22.29 -6.50 12.76
CA LYS A 106 21.86 -6.58 14.16
C LYS A 106 20.34 -6.70 14.17
N ALA A 107 19.84 -7.63 14.95
CA ALA A 107 18.41 -7.91 15.07
C ALA A 107 18.04 -8.16 16.53
N THR A 108 16.81 -7.80 16.88
CA THR A 108 16.19 -8.12 18.17
C THR A 108 14.93 -8.94 17.92
N LEU A 109 14.78 -10.05 18.62
CA LEU A 109 13.70 -11.01 18.42
C LEU A 109 13.02 -11.31 19.75
N TRP A 110 11.71 -11.52 19.69
CA TRP A 110 10.91 -11.92 20.83
C TRP A 110 10.37 -13.33 20.63
N TYR A 111 10.68 -14.20 21.58
CA TYR A 111 10.22 -15.58 21.61
C TYR A 111 9.23 -15.82 22.74
N VAL A 112 8.31 -16.77 22.53
CA VAL A 112 7.32 -17.22 23.54
C VAL A 112 7.43 -18.73 23.69
N PRO A 113 7.65 -19.28 24.90
CA PRO A 113 7.73 -20.72 25.10
C PRO A 113 6.34 -21.36 25.06
N LEU A 114 6.17 -22.36 24.19
CA LEU A 114 4.98 -23.17 24.07
C LEU A 114 5.22 -24.56 24.64
N SER A 115 4.27 -25.07 25.43
CA SER A 115 4.37 -26.41 26.01
C SER A 115 4.40 -27.50 24.92
N LEU A 116 5.27 -28.49 25.12
CA LEU A 116 5.31 -29.69 24.29
C LEU A 116 4.12 -30.63 24.52
N LYS A 117 3.45 -30.54 25.69
CA LYS A 117 2.26 -31.34 26.02
C LYS A 117 0.98 -30.68 25.53
N ASN A 118 0.88 -29.35 25.64
CA ASN A 118 -0.24 -28.57 25.16
C ASN A 118 0.29 -27.39 24.32
N VAL A 119 0.25 -27.56 23.01
CA VAL A 119 0.80 -26.60 22.02
C VAL A 119 0.16 -25.21 22.03
N ASN A 120 -0.97 -25.03 22.71
CA ASN A 120 -1.63 -23.74 22.89
C ASN A 120 -1.35 -23.09 24.25
N LYS A 121 -0.67 -23.80 25.16
CA LYS A 121 -0.32 -23.29 26.48
C LYS A 121 1.03 -22.59 26.42
N VAL A 122 1.02 -21.30 26.76
CA VAL A 122 2.23 -20.51 27.00
C VAL A 122 2.79 -20.85 28.38
N VAL A 123 4.10 -21.06 28.47
CA VAL A 123 4.82 -21.38 29.72
C VAL A 123 5.44 -20.11 30.31
N GLU A 124 5.71 -20.08 31.61
CA GLU A 124 6.45 -18.99 32.24
C GLU A 124 7.94 -19.08 31.90
N VAL A 125 8.57 -17.93 31.66
CA VAL A 125 9.98 -17.83 31.31
C VAL A 125 10.81 -17.69 32.59
N PRO A 126 11.87 -18.52 32.79
CA PRO A 126 12.79 -18.34 33.91
C PRO A 126 13.46 -16.95 33.86
N PRO A 127 13.58 -16.23 34.98
CA PRO A 127 14.25 -14.92 35.00
C PRO A 127 15.75 -15.07 34.73
N ILE A 128 16.34 -14.09 34.06
CA ILE A 128 17.79 -13.97 33.91
C ILE A 128 18.40 -13.09 35.00
N GLN A 129 19.66 -13.33 35.33
CA GLN A 129 20.43 -12.42 36.17
C GLN A 129 21.08 -11.35 35.30
N TYR A 130 20.75 -10.08 35.57
CA TYR A 130 21.35 -8.93 34.92
C TYR A 130 22.63 -8.52 35.63
N ALA A 131 23.65 -8.10 34.88
CA ALA A 131 24.89 -7.58 35.46
C ALA A 131 24.66 -6.21 36.12
N ARG A 132 23.74 -5.41 35.57
CA ARG A 132 23.39 -4.07 36.05
C ARG A 132 21.87 -3.88 36.01
N LYS A 133 21.31 -3.20 37.01
CA LYS A 133 19.86 -2.87 37.05
C LYS A 133 19.39 -2.07 35.84
N GLU A 134 20.25 -1.18 35.32
CA GLU A 134 19.97 -0.39 34.12
C GLU A 134 19.63 -1.27 32.89
N GLN A 135 20.29 -2.43 32.74
CA GLN A 135 20.00 -3.36 31.64
C GLN A 135 18.59 -3.95 31.73
N GLU A 136 18.13 -4.24 32.95
CA GLU A 136 16.77 -4.71 33.20
C GLU A 136 15.73 -3.61 32.91
N GLU A 137 16.01 -2.37 33.33
CA GLU A 137 15.14 -1.22 33.08
C GLU A 137 15.03 -0.90 31.59
N GLU A 138 16.14 -0.89 30.86
CA GLU A 138 16.16 -0.71 29.41
C GLU A 138 15.42 -1.84 28.68
N GLY A 139 15.62 -3.09 29.09
CA GLY A 139 14.91 -4.26 28.55
C GLY A 139 13.41 -4.17 28.80
N LYS A 140 13.00 -3.75 30.00
CA LYS A 140 11.60 -3.52 30.35
C LYS A 140 10.99 -2.39 29.52
N LYS A 141 11.73 -1.30 29.28
CA LYS A 141 11.29 -0.22 28.41
C LYS A 141 11.01 -0.71 26.99
N ARG A 142 11.96 -1.45 26.39
CA ARG A 142 11.78 -2.05 25.05
C ARG A 142 10.60 -3.03 25.01
N TYR A 143 10.41 -3.81 26.07
CA TYR A 143 9.26 -4.72 26.20
C TYR A 143 7.92 -3.97 26.18
N GLU A 144 7.79 -2.84 26.89
CA GLU A 144 6.55 -2.06 26.89
C GLU A 144 6.35 -1.33 25.56
N GLU A 145 7.41 -0.81 24.94
CA GLU A 145 7.37 -0.16 23.62
C GLU A 145 6.83 -1.11 22.54
N GLN A 146 7.38 -2.33 22.41
CA GLN A 146 6.86 -3.30 21.42
C GLN A 146 5.44 -3.75 21.74
N LYS A 147 5.06 -3.78 23.02
CA LYS A 147 3.71 -4.17 23.44
C LYS A 147 2.70 -3.11 23.02
N LEU A 148 3.04 -1.83 23.14
CA LEU A 148 2.22 -0.70 22.70
C LEU A 148 2.07 -0.68 21.17
N ASP A 149 3.19 -0.86 20.44
CA ASP A 149 3.21 -0.91 18.97
C ASP A 149 2.25 -1.98 18.40
N ARG A 150 2.17 -3.15 19.06
CA ARG A 150 1.24 -4.22 18.67
C ARG A 150 -0.24 -3.88 18.90
N LEU A 151 -0.56 -3.00 19.86
CA LEU A 151 -1.94 -2.58 20.11
C LEU A 151 -2.40 -1.56 19.05
N GLU A 152 -1.48 -0.74 18.54
CA GLU A 152 -1.76 0.24 17.48
C GLU A 152 -1.84 -0.42 16.09
N THR A 153 -1.04 -1.44 15.85
CA THR A 153 -1.01 -2.19 14.59
C THR A 153 -2.22 -3.14 14.49
N LYS A 154 -3.41 -2.60 14.22
CA LYS A 154 -4.62 -3.42 13.95
C LYS A 154 -4.41 -4.31 12.71
N GLN A 155 -4.84 -5.57 12.80
CA GLN A 155 -4.88 -6.50 11.68
C GLN A 155 -5.68 -5.91 10.51
N ARG A 156 -5.03 -5.72 9.35
CA ARG A 156 -5.72 -5.60 8.06
C ARG A 156 -6.00 -7.00 7.52
N ASN A 157 -7.03 -7.64 8.07
CA ASN A 157 -7.51 -8.91 7.54
C ASN A 157 -8.34 -8.65 6.27
N GLY A 158 -8.10 -9.43 5.21
CA GLY A 158 -8.95 -9.43 4.00
C GLY A 158 -8.39 -8.75 2.75
N ASP A 159 -7.15 -8.23 2.79
CA ASP A 159 -6.48 -7.74 1.57
C ASP A 159 -6.14 -8.90 0.64
N VAL A 160 -7.01 -9.15 -0.34
CA VAL A 160 -6.75 -10.10 -1.43
C VAL A 160 -5.98 -9.37 -2.53
N ILE A 161 -4.79 -9.86 -2.87
CA ILE A 161 -4.05 -9.38 -4.03
C ILE A 161 -4.68 -9.99 -5.28
N PHE A 162 -5.22 -9.14 -6.15
CA PHE A 162 -5.69 -9.55 -7.47
C PHE A 162 -4.59 -9.32 -8.52
N PRO A 163 -4.37 -10.27 -9.45
CA PRO A 163 -3.46 -10.05 -10.55
C PRO A 163 -3.99 -8.92 -11.44
N VAL A 164 -3.14 -7.93 -11.73
CA VAL A 164 -3.47 -6.84 -12.66
C VAL A 164 -3.20 -7.33 -14.08
N ILE A 165 -4.21 -7.24 -14.95
CA ILE A 165 -4.09 -7.60 -16.37
C ILE A 165 -3.37 -6.45 -17.10
N ASN A 166 -2.31 -6.77 -17.84
CA ASN A 166 -1.50 -5.82 -18.62
C ASN A 166 -1.05 -4.55 -17.87
N PRO A 167 -0.29 -4.70 -16.77
CA PRO A 167 0.13 -3.55 -15.97
C PRO A 167 1.16 -2.68 -16.71
N GLU A 168 1.00 -1.37 -16.63
CA GLU A 168 1.99 -0.42 -17.15
C GLU A 168 3.29 -0.47 -16.33
N PRO A 169 4.48 -0.30 -16.95
CA PRO A 169 5.74 -0.23 -16.23
C PRO A 169 5.73 0.80 -15.10
N HIS A 170 6.45 0.50 -14.01
CA HIS A 170 6.57 1.38 -12.83
C HIS A 170 5.26 1.65 -12.06
N THR A 171 4.24 0.81 -12.27
CA THR A 171 3.07 0.71 -11.39
C THR A 171 3.24 -0.40 -10.36
N VAL A 172 2.42 -0.38 -9.31
CA VAL A 172 2.38 -1.46 -8.31
C VAL A 172 2.04 -2.79 -8.97
N GLY A 173 1.01 -2.82 -9.84
CA GLY A 173 0.58 -4.03 -10.55
C GLY A 173 1.66 -4.66 -11.43
N TYR A 174 2.63 -3.89 -11.92
CA TYR A 174 3.73 -4.40 -12.76
C TYR A 174 4.71 -5.28 -11.99
N SER A 175 5.04 -4.85 -10.78
CA SER A 175 6.02 -5.51 -9.91
C SER A 175 5.39 -6.51 -8.94
N GLN A 176 4.09 -6.38 -8.66
CA GLN A 176 3.32 -7.27 -7.79
C GLN A 176 3.57 -8.73 -8.14
N SER A 177 3.89 -9.53 -7.12
CA SER A 177 4.26 -10.93 -7.28
C SER A 177 3.73 -11.75 -6.11
N SER A 178 3.53 -13.05 -6.34
CA SER A 178 3.17 -13.99 -5.30
C SER A 178 3.91 -15.31 -5.45
N LEU A 179 4.09 -16.01 -4.34
CA LEU A 179 4.65 -17.34 -4.25
C LEU A 179 3.71 -18.20 -3.41
N ILE A 180 3.41 -19.40 -3.91
CA ILE A 180 2.60 -20.39 -3.21
C ILE A 180 3.53 -21.51 -2.77
N HIS A 181 3.49 -21.86 -1.48
CA HIS A 181 4.34 -22.89 -0.89
C HIS A 181 3.50 -23.88 -0.08
N LEU A 182 3.69 -25.17 -0.33
CA LEU A 182 3.10 -26.23 0.51
C LEU A 182 4.04 -26.51 1.69
N VAL A 183 3.54 -26.32 2.91
CA VAL A 183 4.35 -26.51 4.12
C VAL A 183 4.69 -27.98 4.33
N GLY A 184 5.97 -28.31 4.15
CA GLY A 184 6.53 -29.65 4.33
C GLY A 184 7.01 -29.92 5.76
N PRO A 185 7.38 -31.17 6.10
CA PRO A 185 7.91 -31.53 7.41
C PRO A 185 9.20 -30.79 7.79
N SER A 186 10.09 -30.55 6.82
CA SER A 186 11.36 -29.83 7.03
C SER A 186 11.18 -28.34 7.34
N ASP A 187 10.01 -27.79 7.03
CA ASP A 187 9.69 -26.38 7.32
C ASP A 187 9.25 -26.20 8.77
N CYS A 188 8.87 -27.29 9.44
CA CYS A 188 8.24 -27.26 10.75
C CYS A 188 9.18 -27.59 11.89
N THR A 189 8.91 -26.96 13.03
CA THR A 189 9.38 -27.34 14.35
C THR A 189 8.89 -28.74 14.74
N LEU A 190 9.43 -29.29 15.83
CA LEU A 190 8.99 -30.55 16.43
C LEU A 190 7.48 -30.58 16.77
N LEU A 191 6.86 -29.41 16.94
CA LEU A 191 5.44 -29.25 17.25
C LEU A 191 4.53 -29.26 16.01
N GLY A 192 5.10 -29.38 14.80
CA GLY A 192 4.32 -29.36 13.55
C GLY A 192 3.87 -27.97 13.12
N PHE A 193 4.49 -26.91 13.65
CA PHE A 193 4.31 -25.53 13.18
C PHE A 193 5.55 -25.03 12.44
N VAL A 194 5.35 -24.19 11.43
CA VAL A 194 6.43 -23.60 10.62
C VAL A 194 7.41 -22.79 11.46
N HIS A 195 8.71 -22.93 11.18
CA HIS A 195 9.75 -22.06 11.74
C HIS A 195 9.63 -20.64 11.20
N GLY A 196 9.82 -19.64 12.07
CA GLY A 196 9.74 -18.24 11.64
C GLY A 196 10.76 -17.90 10.56
N GLY A 197 11.95 -18.51 10.61
CA GLY A 197 13.01 -18.33 9.61
C GLY A 197 12.63 -18.79 8.21
N VAL A 198 11.81 -19.85 8.09
CA VAL A 198 11.31 -20.33 6.78
C VAL A 198 10.36 -19.31 6.18
N THR A 199 9.41 -18.82 6.98
CA THR A 199 8.46 -17.79 6.52
C THR A 199 9.17 -16.51 6.11
N MET A 200 10.11 -16.01 6.92
CA MET A 200 10.88 -14.80 6.59
C MET A 200 11.73 -14.97 5.32
N LYS A 201 12.29 -16.16 5.08
CA LYS A 201 13.03 -16.44 3.85
C LYS A 201 12.12 -16.33 2.63
N LEU A 202 10.94 -16.95 2.67
CA LEU A 202 9.97 -16.89 1.58
C LEU A 202 9.44 -15.46 1.36
N MET A 203 9.26 -14.69 2.43
CA MET A 203 8.87 -13.28 2.34
C MET A 203 9.94 -12.44 1.63
N ASP A 204 11.22 -12.64 1.99
CA ASP A 204 12.34 -11.95 1.33
C ASP A 204 12.48 -12.37 -0.14
N GLU A 205 12.28 -13.65 -0.48
CA GLU A 205 12.28 -14.11 -1.87
C GLU A 205 11.21 -13.38 -2.71
N VAL A 206 9.98 -13.27 -2.21
CA VAL A 206 8.92 -12.53 -2.90
C VAL A 206 9.23 -11.04 -2.98
N ALA A 207 9.69 -10.41 -1.89
CA ALA A 207 10.08 -9.00 -1.91
C ALA A 207 11.20 -8.74 -2.93
N GLY A 208 12.19 -9.64 -2.99
CA GLY A 208 13.29 -9.58 -3.94
C GLY A 208 12.82 -9.68 -5.39
N ILE A 209 11.84 -10.55 -5.68
CA ILE A 209 11.21 -10.66 -7.01
C ILE A 209 10.49 -9.34 -7.35
N VAL A 210 9.70 -8.78 -6.43
CA VAL A 210 9.00 -7.50 -6.64
C VAL A 210 10.00 -6.38 -6.94
N ALA A 211 11.05 -6.25 -6.13
CA ALA A 211 12.12 -5.27 -6.31
C ALA A 211 12.83 -5.43 -7.67
N ALA A 212 13.21 -6.66 -8.01
CA ALA A 212 13.91 -6.98 -9.24
C ALA A 212 13.05 -6.70 -10.48
N ARG A 213 11.75 -7.03 -10.44
CA ARG A 213 10.80 -6.70 -11.53
C ARG A 213 10.67 -5.20 -11.74
N HIS A 214 10.65 -4.41 -10.66
CA HIS A 214 10.52 -2.95 -10.72
C HIS A 214 11.80 -2.27 -11.24
N CYS A 215 12.97 -2.67 -10.74
CA CYS A 215 14.25 -2.02 -11.06
C CYS A 215 14.95 -2.58 -12.30
N LYS A 216 14.81 -3.88 -12.57
CA LYS A 216 15.57 -4.61 -13.59
C LYS A 216 17.09 -4.53 -13.39
N THR A 217 17.54 -4.52 -12.14
CA THR A 217 18.95 -4.42 -11.73
C THR A 217 19.26 -5.39 -10.58
N ASN A 218 20.53 -5.43 -10.14
CA ASN A 218 20.90 -6.13 -8.91
C ASN A 218 20.27 -5.42 -7.70
N ILE A 219 19.58 -6.18 -6.86
CA ILE A 219 18.87 -5.69 -5.69
C ILE A 219 19.34 -6.44 -4.44
N VAL A 220 19.34 -5.74 -3.30
CA VAL A 220 19.63 -6.33 -1.99
C VAL A 220 18.66 -5.77 -0.94
N THR A 221 18.36 -6.59 0.06
CA THR A 221 17.59 -6.20 1.24
C THR A 221 18.42 -5.24 2.07
N ALA A 222 17.89 -4.04 2.35
CA ALA A 222 18.54 -3.01 3.16
C ALA A 222 18.03 -3.01 4.60
N SER A 223 16.73 -3.19 4.78
CA SER A 223 16.13 -3.37 6.11
C SER A 223 14.82 -4.12 6.02
N VAL A 224 14.39 -4.67 7.15
CA VAL A 224 13.06 -5.23 7.35
C VAL A 224 12.48 -4.57 8.58
N ASP A 225 11.27 -4.01 8.44
CA ASP A 225 10.56 -3.43 9.56
C ASP A 225 10.02 -4.52 10.49
N ALA A 226 9.30 -4.13 11.54
CA ALA A 226 8.81 -5.08 12.52
C ALA A 226 7.93 -6.17 11.87
N ILE A 227 8.31 -7.43 12.09
CA ILE A 227 7.56 -8.60 11.62
C ILE A 227 6.76 -9.15 12.80
N ASN A 228 5.44 -9.19 12.63
CA ASN A 228 4.54 -9.77 13.61
C ASN A 228 4.01 -11.12 13.11
N PHE A 229 4.22 -12.17 13.91
CA PHE A 229 3.67 -13.50 13.66
C PHE A 229 2.32 -13.61 14.38
N HIS A 230 1.24 -13.36 13.65
CA HIS A 230 -0.12 -13.25 14.19
C HIS A 230 -0.68 -14.61 14.58
N GLU A 231 -0.51 -15.60 13.70
CA GLU A 231 -1.03 -16.94 13.90
C GLU A 231 -0.04 -18.01 13.44
N LYS A 232 -0.10 -19.16 14.12
CA LYS A 232 0.73 -20.33 13.82
C LYS A 232 0.30 -20.94 12.49
N ILE A 233 1.28 -21.34 11.68
CA ILE A 233 1.05 -22.06 10.42
C ILE A 233 1.35 -23.54 10.68
N LYS A 234 0.39 -24.43 10.37
CA LYS A 234 0.52 -25.87 10.60
C LYS A 234 1.17 -26.57 9.41
N LYS A 235 1.84 -27.69 9.68
CA LYS A 235 2.29 -28.64 8.65
C LYS A 235 1.12 -29.03 7.72
N GLY A 236 1.36 -29.05 6.41
CA GLY A 236 0.36 -29.37 5.41
C GLY A 236 -0.58 -28.22 5.03
N SER A 237 -0.44 -27.04 5.64
CA SER A 237 -1.08 -25.82 5.12
C SER A 237 -0.43 -25.39 3.80
N VAL A 238 -1.24 -24.80 2.91
CA VAL A 238 -0.73 -24.07 1.75
C VAL A 238 -0.62 -22.61 2.17
N ILE A 239 0.55 -22.01 1.98
CA ILE A 239 0.76 -20.59 2.27
C ILE A 239 0.92 -19.81 0.97
N THR A 240 0.26 -18.67 0.88
CA THR A 240 0.39 -17.73 -0.23
C THR A 240 1.10 -16.48 0.30
N ILE A 241 2.33 -16.28 -0.14
CA ILE A 241 3.13 -15.10 0.14
C ILE A 241 2.90 -14.10 -0.99
N SER A 242 2.34 -12.95 -0.67
CA SER A 242 2.03 -11.91 -1.67
C SER A 242 2.81 -10.64 -1.35
N GLY A 243 3.45 -10.07 -2.36
CA GLY A 243 4.26 -8.87 -2.24
C GLY A 243 3.81 -7.77 -3.22
N ARG A 244 3.77 -6.53 -2.75
CA ARG A 244 3.47 -5.35 -3.57
C ARG A 244 4.31 -4.15 -3.14
N MET A 245 4.70 -3.34 -4.13
CA MET A 245 5.40 -2.08 -3.85
C MET A 245 4.45 -1.09 -3.17
N THR A 246 4.88 -0.45 -2.10
CA THR A 246 4.11 0.59 -1.38
C THR A 246 4.69 1.97 -1.59
N PHE A 247 6.00 2.09 -1.62
CA PHE A 247 6.68 3.38 -1.74
C PHE A 247 8.04 3.24 -2.46
N THR A 248 8.46 4.30 -3.13
CA THR A 248 9.81 4.43 -3.68
C THR A 248 10.39 5.76 -3.23
N SER A 249 11.55 5.74 -2.58
CA SER A 249 12.38 6.92 -2.45
C SER A 249 13.24 7.11 -3.69
N ASN A 250 14.14 8.09 -3.69
CA ASN A 250 15.12 8.24 -4.78
C ASN A 250 16.06 7.01 -4.89
N LYS A 251 16.36 6.31 -3.79
CA LYS A 251 17.36 5.23 -3.75
C LYS A 251 16.89 3.91 -3.11
N SER A 252 15.66 3.85 -2.63
CA SER A 252 15.10 2.68 -1.96
C SER A 252 13.66 2.40 -2.37
N MET A 253 13.24 1.16 -2.14
CA MET A 253 11.91 0.63 -2.38
C MET A 253 11.37 0.08 -1.08
N GLU A 254 10.14 0.43 -0.73
CA GLU A 254 9.39 -0.22 0.34
C GLU A 254 8.38 -1.20 -0.29
N ILE A 255 8.40 -2.43 0.21
CA ILE A 255 7.58 -3.53 -0.30
C ILE A 255 6.83 -4.13 0.88
N GLU A 256 5.51 -4.08 0.82
CA GLU A 256 4.66 -4.80 1.76
C GLU A 256 4.60 -6.27 1.33
N VAL A 257 4.86 -7.16 2.28
CA VAL A 257 4.73 -8.60 2.10
C VAL A 257 3.85 -9.17 3.20
N PHE A 258 2.91 -10.02 2.81
CA PHE A 258 2.07 -10.73 3.74
C PHE A 258 1.86 -12.18 3.34
N VAL A 259 1.55 -12.99 4.36
CA VAL A 259 1.45 -14.44 4.25
C VAL A 259 0.07 -14.86 4.70
N ASP A 260 -0.73 -15.36 3.76
CA ASP A 260 -2.02 -15.97 4.04
C ASP A 260 -1.86 -17.50 4.07
N ALA A 261 -2.49 -18.15 5.04
CA ALA A 261 -2.44 -19.60 5.23
C ALA A 261 -3.82 -20.23 4.99
N ASP A 262 -3.83 -21.27 4.16
CA ASP A 262 -4.98 -22.10 3.83
C ASP A 262 -4.78 -23.50 4.42
N PRO A 263 -5.56 -23.91 5.45
CA PRO A 263 -5.53 -25.27 5.96
C PRO A 263 -6.13 -26.25 4.94
N PHE A 264 -5.31 -27.12 4.35
CA PHE A 264 -5.78 -28.06 3.32
C PHE A 264 -6.65 -29.22 3.87
N VAL A 265 -6.47 -29.58 5.14
CA VAL A 265 -7.12 -30.76 5.77
C VAL A 265 -8.27 -30.37 6.70
N ASP A 266 -8.39 -29.09 7.06
CA ASP A 266 -9.39 -28.58 8.02
C ASP A 266 -10.19 -27.45 7.36
N GLU A 267 -11.11 -27.83 6.46
CA GLU A 267 -11.95 -26.91 5.68
C GLU A 267 -12.83 -25.99 6.55
N SER A 268 -12.99 -26.31 7.84
CA SER A 268 -13.78 -25.50 8.78
C SER A 268 -13.14 -24.13 9.06
N ARG A 269 -11.82 -24.02 8.89
CA ARG A 269 -11.04 -22.81 9.15
C ARG A 269 -10.62 -22.21 7.81
N GLY A 270 -11.38 -21.23 7.33
CA GLY A 270 -11.05 -20.50 6.10
C GLY A 270 -9.67 -19.81 6.15
N ARG A 271 -9.26 -19.24 5.00
CA ARG A 271 -8.00 -18.50 4.85
C ARG A 271 -7.81 -17.46 5.95
N TYR A 272 -6.61 -17.39 6.53
CA TYR A 272 -6.26 -16.39 7.54
C TYR A 272 -4.88 -15.78 7.31
N ARG A 273 -4.70 -14.53 7.76
CA ARG A 273 -3.42 -13.81 7.70
C ARG A 273 -2.50 -14.31 8.81
N ALA A 274 -1.40 -14.96 8.45
CA ALA A 274 -0.43 -15.47 9.41
C ALA A 274 0.65 -14.43 9.76
N VAL A 275 1.19 -13.72 8.76
CA VAL A 275 2.33 -12.80 8.93
C VAL A 275 2.20 -11.60 8.00
N SER A 276 2.69 -10.44 8.42
CA SER A 276 2.82 -9.23 7.60
C SER A 276 4.10 -8.47 7.96
N ALA A 277 4.78 -7.90 6.97
CA ALA A 277 5.98 -7.08 7.15
C ALA A 277 6.19 -6.10 5.99
N PHE A 278 7.05 -5.11 6.21
CA PHE A 278 7.57 -4.22 5.18
C PHE A 278 9.07 -4.47 5.00
N PHE A 279 9.47 -4.61 3.74
CA PHE A 279 10.86 -4.81 3.33
C PHE A 279 11.35 -3.57 2.61
N THR A 280 12.50 -3.06 3.01
CA THR A 280 13.20 -2.01 2.27
C THR A 280 14.31 -2.62 1.42
N TYR A 281 14.24 -2.41 0.12
CA TYR A 281 15.23 -2.85 -0.86
C TYR A 281 15.98 -1.68 -1.48
N VAL A 282 17.23 -1.93 -1.88
CA VAL A 282 18.05 -0.98 -2.64
C VAL A 282 18.59 -1.64 -3.90
N SER A 283 18.71 -0.85 -4.96
CA SER A 283 19.38 -1.27 -6.19
C SER A 283 20.86 -0.95 -6.11
N LEU A 284 21.74 -1.87 -6.53
CA LEU A 284 23.19 -1.70 -6.52
C LEU A 284 23.78 -1.71 -7.93
N SER A 285 24.82 -0.92 -8.13
CA SER A 285 25.70 -1.00 -9.31
C SER A 285 26.59 -2.24 -9.25
N LYS A 286 27.33 -2.52 -10.33
CA LYS A 286 28.33 -3.60 -10.35
C LYS A 286 29.45 -3.39 -9.33
N GLU A 287 29.73 -2.14 -8.98
CA GLU A 287 30.70 -1.71 -7.98
C GLU A 287 30.11 -1.66 -6.56
N GLY A 288 28.87 -2.10 -6.37
CA GLY A 288 28.20 -2.15 -5.06
C GLY A 288 27.67 -0.79 -4.57
N LYS A 289 27.55 0.23 -5.42
CA LYS A 289 27.01 1.54 -5.02
C LYS A 289 25.49 1.60 -5.21
N PRO A 290 24.74 2.22 -4.27
CA PRO A 290 23.30 2.42 -4.44
C PRO A 290 22.96 3.28 -5.67
N LEU A 291 22.12 2.74 -6.56
CA LEU A 291 21.62 3.41 -7.76
C LEU A 291 20.28 4.11 -7.48
N PRO A 292 19.95 5.18 -8.24
CA PRO A 292 18.61 5.73 -8.26
C PRO A 292 17.58 4.69 -8.69
N VAL A 293 16.40 4.72 -8.08
CA VAL A 293 15.33 3.74 -8.32
C VAL A 293 14.20 4.37 -9.15
N PRO A 294 13.60 3.64 -10.11
CA PRO A 294 12.43 4.14 -10.83
C PRO A 294 11.30 4.50 -9.86
N GLN A 295 10.74 5.70 -10.01
CA GLN A 295 9.67 6.18 -9.15
C GLN A 295 8.34 5.51 -9.48
N LEU A 296 7.55 5.17 -8.46
CA LEU A 296 6.15 4.78 -8.67
C LEU A 296 5.39 5.92 -9.34
N LEU A 297 4.71 5.62 -10.44
CA LEU A 297 3.96 6.62 -11.21
C LEU A 297 2.85 7.30 -10.42
N ILE A 298 2.27 6.61 -9.42
CA ILE A 298 1.29 7.17 -8.49
C ILE A 298 1.90 8.33 -7.70
N ALA A 299 3.11 8.14 -7.16
CA ALA A 299 3.82 9.17 -6.41
C ALA A 299 4.17 10.37 -7.30
N VAL A 300 4.62 10.12 -8.54
CA VAL A 300 4.92 11.19 -9.50
C VAL A 300 3.68 12.05 -9.79
N ARG A 301 2.53 11.44 -10.10
CA ARG A 301 1.28 12.16 -10.37
C ARG A 301 0.79 12.93 -9.15
N ALA A 302 0.81 12.32 -7.96
CA ALA A 302 0.41 12.97 -6.71
C ALA A 302 1.33 14.15 -6.35
N CYS A 303 2.65 14.00 -6.48
CA CYS A 303 3.61 15.09 -6.26
C CYS A 303 3.44 16.22 -7.26
N PHE A 304 3.20 15.92 -8.54
CA PHE A 304 2.90 16.94 -9.56
C PHE A 304 1.66 17.76 -9.19
N LEU A 305 0.58 17.09 -8.78
CA LEU A 305 -0.65 17.76 -8.33
C LEU A 305 -0.42 18.59 -7.07
N GLY A 306 0.36 18.08 -6.10
CA GLY A 306 0.73 18.84 -4.90
C GLY A 306 1.57 20.08 -5.22
N PHE A 307 2.53 19.97 -6.14
CA PHE A 307 3.32 21.11 -6.62
C PHE A 307 2.45 22.14 -7.35
N ALA A 308 1.58 21.71 -8.25
CA ALA A 308 0.64 22.58 -8.95
C ALA A 308 -0.30 23.31 -7.98
N PHE A 309 -0.80 22.62 -6.95
CA PHE A 309 -1.59 23.22 -5.87
C PHE A 309 -0.78 24.25 -5.08
N GLY A 310 0.48 23.94 -4.73
CA GLY A 310 1.38 24.88 -4.04
C GLY A 310 1.66 26.15 -4.87
N CYS A 311 1.93 26.01 -6.17
CA CYS A 311 2.05 27.14 -7.09
C CYS A 311 0.74 27.95 -7.17
N GLY A 312 -0.40 27.27 -7.22
CA GLY A 312 -1.72 27.89 -7.18
C GLY A 312 -1.92 28.75 -5.94
N LEU A 313 -1.58 28.23 -4.75
CA LEU A 313 -1.65 28.97 -3.48
C LEU A 313 -0.77 30.23 -3.50
N LEU A 314 0.45 30.13 -4.02
CA LEU A 314 1.36 31.27 -4.14
C LEU A 314 0.79 32.36 -5.07
N LEU A 315 0.19 31.96 -6.21
CA LEU A 315 -0.48 32.89 -7.11
C LEU A 315 -1.71 33.54 -6.46
N SER A 316 -2.47 32.76 -5.69
CA SER A 316 -3.66 33.23 -4.96
C SER A 316 -3.33 34.24 -3.86
N ALA A 317 -2.13 34.18 -3.28
CA ALA A 317 -1.67 35.18 -2.31
C ALA A 317 -1.28 36.52 -2.96
N GLY A 318 -1.06 36.53 -4.29
CA GLY A 318 -0.71 37.72 -5.05
C GLY A 318 -1.86 38.73 -5.21
N ARG A 319 -1.52 40.00 -5.49
CA ARG A 319 -2.49 41.09 -5.73
C ARG A 319 -2.77 41.38 -7.20
N SER A 320 -2.53 40.41 -8.10
CA SER A 320 -2.74 40.59 -9.55
C SER A 320 -3.93 39.78 -10.07
N ALA A 321 -4.32 39.99 -11.33
CA ALA A 321 -5.32 39.18 -12.01
C ALA A 321 -4.97 37.67 -12.05
N TRP A 322 -3.70 37.29 -11.82
CA TRP A 322 -3.30 35.88 -11.66
C TRP A 322 -3.85 35.22 -10.39
N ARG A 323 -4.39 35.99 -9.44
CA ARG A 323 -4.99 35.45 -8.22
C ARG A 323 -6.09 34.43 -8.51
N HIS A 324 -7.00 34.76 -9.43
CA HIS A 324 -8.11 33.89 -9.81
C HIS A 324 -7.59 32.65 -10.57
N PHE A 325 -6.54 32.79 -11.37
CA PHE A 325 -5.85 31.64 -11.97
C PHE A 325 -5.23 30.72 -10.91
N GLY A 326 -4.71 31.29 -9.81
CA GLY A 326 -4.26 30.51 -8.65
C GLY A 326 -5.38 29.68 -8.02
N TRP A 327 -6.59 30.26 -7.84
CA TRP A 327 -7.77 29.52 -7.35
C TRP A 327 -8.13 28.37 -8.29
N TYR A 328 -8.13 28.63 -9.61
CA TYR A 328 -8.34 27.61 -10.62
C TYR A 328 -7.32 26.47 -10.52
N MET A 329 -6.02 26.76 -10.40
CA MET A 329 -4.97 25.75 -10.26
C MET A 329 -5.16 24.90 -8.99
N CYS A 330 -5.52 25.53 -7.87
CA CYS A 330 -5.82 24.82 -6.63
C CYS A 330 -7.03 23.89 -6.80
N SER A 331 -8.11 24.38 -7.38
CA SER A 331 -9.33 23.61 -7.64
C SER A 331 -9.10 22.42 -8.57
N LEU A 332 -8.35 22.63 -9.67
CA LEU A 332 -8.01 21.58 -10.62
C LEU A 332 -7.15 20.49 -9.97
N SER A 333 -6.12 20.90 -9.21
CA SER A 333 -5.23 19.97 -8.54
C SER A 333 -5.95 19.15 -7.47
N LEU A 334 -6.81 19.81 -6.68
CA LEU A 334 -7.62 19.15 -5.66
C LEU A 334 -8.59 18.15 -6.28
N PHE A 335 -9.28 18.52 -7.37
CA PHE A 335 -10.24 17.64 -8.06
C PHE A 335 -9.57 16.32 -8.47
N HIS A 336 -8.46 16.38 -9.20
CA HIS A 336 -7.77 15.19 -9.71
C HIS A 336 -7.15 14.33 -8.60
N TYR A 337 -6.57 14.96 -7.58
CA TYR A 337 -6.00 14.22 -6.45
C TYR A 337 -7.08 13.52 -5.62
N SER A 338 -8.17 14.23 -5.34
CA SER A 338 -9.26 13.69 -4.53
C SER A 338 -10.08 12.62 -5.27
N GLU A 339 -10.18 12.66 -6.60
CA GLU A 339 -10.74 11.54 -7.39
C GLU A 339 -9.96 10.24 -7.12
N TYR A 340 -8.63 10.30 -7.22
CA TYR A 340 -7.77 9.15 -6.94
C TYR A 340 -7.92 8.69 -5.49
N LEU A 341 -7.85 9.62 -4.53
CA LEU A 341 -7.91 9.31 -3.09
C LEU A 341 -9.24 8.66 -2.70
N VAL A 342 -10.37 9.23 -3.14
CA VAL A 342 -11.70 8.70 -2.80
C VAL A 342 -11.94 7.34 -3.45
N THR A 343 -11.39 7.11 -4.65
CA THR A 343 -11.41 5.79 -5.29
C THR A 343 -10.56 4.79 -4.53
N ALA A 344 -9.38 5.21 -4.05
CA ALA A 344 -8.49 4.35 -3.27
C ALA A 344 -9.11 3.93 -1.93
N ILE A 345 -9.98 4.77 -1.35
CA ILE A 345 -10.70 4.46 -0.10
C ILE A 345 -11.88 3.52 -0.35
N ASN A 346 -12.68 3.77 -1.39
CA ASN A 346 -13.98 3.11 -1.58
C ASN A 346 -13.97 1.92 -2.54
N ASN A 347 -13.13 1.97 -3.57
CA ASN A 347 -13.02 0.91 -4.58
C ASN A 347 -11.56 0.64 -4.98
N PRO A 348 -10.71 0.14 -4.06
CA PRO A 348 -9.30 -0.16 -4.33
C PRO A 348 -9.10 -1.13 -5.50
N ARG A 349 -10.10 -1.97 -5.79
CA ARG A 349 -10.04 -2.98 -6.88
C ARG A 349 -10.01 -2.37 -8.27
N SER A 350 -10.69 -1.23 -8.44
CA SER A 350 -10.73 -0.47 -9.70
C SER A 350 -9.63 0.58 -9.81
N LEU A 351 -8.85 0.77 -8.75
CA LEU A 351 -7.88 1.85 -8.65
C LEU A 351 -6.75 1.66 -9.68
N SER A 352 -6.55 2.69 -10.49
CA SER A 352 -5.48 2.73 -11.49
C SER A 352 -4.91 4.13 -11.59
N LEU A 353 -3.86 4.27 -12.40
CA LEU A 353 -3.32 5.58 -12.74
C LEU A 353 -4.37 6.48 -13.40
N ASP A 354 -5.32 5.91 -14.15
CA ASP A 354 -6.39 6.66 -14.81
C ASP A 354 -7.41 7.21 -13.81
N SER A 355 -7.48 6.69 -12.58
CA SER A 355 -8.34 7.22 -11.52
C SER A 355 -7.97 8.65 -11.09
N PHE A 356 -6.78 9.15 -11.43
CA PHE A 356 -6.44 10.57 -11.29
C PHE A 356 -7.20 11.46 -12.29
N LEU A 357 -7.74 10.89 -13.36
CA LEU A 357 -8.50 11.59 -14.39
C LEU A 357 -7.71 12.70 -15.12
N LEU A 358 -6.39 12.63 -15.14
CA LEU A 358 -5.53 13.66 -15.74
C LEU A 358 -5.59 13.69 -17.27
N ASN A 359 -5.68 12.51 -17.90
CA ASN A 359 -5.75 12.34 -19.35
C ASN A 359 -7.05 11.63 -19.70
N HIS A 360 -8.14 12.40 -19.76
CA HIS A 360 -9.44 11.86 -20.13
C HIS A 360 -9.56 11.57 -21.63
N SER A 361 -9.21 12.57 -22.44
CA SER A 361 -9.34 12.53 -23.88
C SER A 361 -8.57 13.68 -24.53
N PHE A 362 -8.41 13.62 -25.85
CA PHE A 362 -7.83 14.73 -26.61
C PHE A 362 -8.67 16.01 -26.49
N GLU A 363 -10.00 15.89 -26.49
CA GLU A 363 -10.96 16.99 -26.36
C GLU A 363 -10.83 17.68 -25.01
N TYR A 364 -10.62 16.92 -23.93
CA TYR A 364 -10.37 17.49 -22.59
C TYR A 364 -9.11 18.37 -22.57
N ASN A 365 -8.02 17.87 -23.15
CA ASN A 365 -6.76 18.61 -23.22
C ASN A 365 -6.90 19.88 -24.08
N LEU A 366 -7.61 19.78 -25.20
CA LEU A 366 -7.90 20.92 -26.06
C LEU A 366 -8.75 21.98 -25.34
N ALA A 367 -9.78 21.56 -24.59
CA ALA A 367 -10.61 22.46 -23.80
C ALA A 367 -9.79 23.18 -22.73
N ALA A 368 -8.97 22.44 -21.96
CA ALA A 368 -8.08 23.02 -20.95
C ALA A 368 -7.14 24.06 -21.56
N LEU A 369 -6.44 23.70 -22.65
CA LEU A 369 -5.55 24.63 -23.35
C LEU A 369 -6.29 25.88 -23.85
N SER A 370 -7.48 25.71 -24.44
CA SER A 370 -8.29 26.83 -24.92
C SER A 370 -8.68 27.79 -23.79
N SER A 371 -8.99 27.27 -22.59
CA SER A 371 -9.30 28.09 -21.42
C SER A 371 -8.11 28.91 -20.93
N TRP A 372 -6.89 28.35 -21.01
CA TRP A 372 -5.66 29.05 -20.60
C TRP A 372 -5.28 30.12 -21.61
N VAL A 373 -5.47 29.84 -22.91
CA VAL A 373 -5.25 30.80 -23.99
C VAL A 373 -6.23 31.96 -23.90
N GLU A 374 -7.53 31.70 -23.75
CA GLU A 374 -8.55 32.74 -23.56
C GLU A 374 -8.24 33.61 -22.35
N PHE A 375 -7.98 32.98 -21.18
CA PHE A 375 -7.66 33.71 -19.96
C PHE A 375 -6.45 34.64 -20.15
N THR A 376 -5.38 34.12 -20.78
CA THR A 376 -4.13 34.87 -20.97
C THR A 376 -4.30 36.00 -21.97
N LEU A 377 -4.93 35.76 -23.12
CA LEU A 377 -5.17 36.78 -24.14
C LEU A 377 -6.08 37.88 -23.61
N GLU A 378 -7.20 37.53 -22.97
CA GLU A 378 -8.12 38.51 -22.40
C GLU A 378 -7.52 39.25 -21.21
N LYS A 379 -6.64 38.63 -20.43
CA LYS A 379 -5.88 39.36 -19.40
C LYS A 379 -4.96 40.42 -20.00
N LEU A 380 -4.38 40.18 -21.17
CA LEU A 380 -3.52 41.13 -21.87
C LEU A 380 -4.30 42.26 -22.54
N LEU A 381 -5.44 41.92 -23.16
CA LEU A 381 -6.26 42.86 -23.92
C LEU A 381 -7.30 43.60 -23.05
N PHE A 382 -7.89 42.90 -22.07
CA PHE A 382 -9.03 43.33 -21.25
C PHE A 382 -8.85 42.96 -19.77
N PRO A 383 -7.83 43.51 -19.07
CA PRO A 383 -7.47 43.11 -17.72
C PRO A 383 -8.59 43.29 -16.68
N GLU A 384 -9.51 44.23 -16.90
CA GLU A 384 -10.65 44.50 -16.01
C GLU A 384 -11.60 43.30 -15.90
N LEU A 385 -11.80 42.56 -17.00
CA LEU A 385 -12.66 41.36 -17.04
C LEU A 385 -12.17 40.30 -16.06
N LYS A 386 -10.84 40.15 -15.92
CA LYS A 386 -10.21 39.15 -15.04
C LYS A 386 -10.10 39.60 -13.59
N GLN A 387 -10.50 40.83 -13.27
CA GLN A 387 -10.49 41.38 -11.91
C GLN A 387 -11.88 41.33 -11.24
N ILE A 388 -12.92 40.87 -11.95
CA ILE A 388 -14.29 40.75 -11.44
C ILE A 388 -14.37 39.65 -10.36
N THR A 389 -14.04 40.03 -9.14
CA THR A 389 -13.84 39.09 -8.04
C THR A 389 -15.14 38.40 -7.63
N TRP A 390 -16.28 39.10 -7.64
CA TRP A 390 -17.56 38.49 -7.25
C TRP A 390 -17.95 37.34 -8.20
N LEU A 391 -17.69 37.49 -9.50
CA LEU A 391 -17.96 36.46 -10.50
C LEU A 391 -17.02 35.27 -10.30
N SER A 392 -15.73 35.54 -10.07
CA SER A 392 -14.76 34.49 -9.73
C SER A 392 -15.14 33.74 -8.45
N THR A 393 -15.68 34.42 -7.44
CA THR A 393 -16.17 33.81 -6.21
C THR A 393 -17.39 32.93 -6.45
N VAL A 394 -18.34 33.36 -7.29
CA VAL A 394 -19.48 32.51 -7.72
C VAL A 394 -18.95 31.25 -8.41
N GLY A 395 -18.00 31.39 -9.33
CA GLY A 395 -17.35 30.25 -9.98
C GLY A 395 -16.67 29.31 -8.98
N LEU A 396 -15.95 29.84 -8.00
CA LEU A 396 -15.33 29.05 -6.94
C LEU A 396 -16.37 28.28 -6.10
N LEU A 397 -17.49 28.91 -5.74
CA LEU A 397 -18.58 28.24 -5.02
C LEU A 397 -19.20 27.12 -5.86
N MET A 398 -19.39 27.33 -7.17
CA MET A 398 -19.86 26.29 -8.09
C MET A 398 -18.89 25.12 -8.16
N VAL A 399 -17.58 25.41 -8.22
CA VAL A 399 -16.51 24.40 -8.21
C VAL A 399 -16.53 23.59 -6.91
N ILE A 400 -16.59 24.24 -5.75
CA ILE A 400 -16.65 23.57 -4.45
C ILE A 400 -17.90 22.70 -4.35
N PHE A 401 -19.07 23.24 -4.71
CA PHE A 401 -20.32 22.49 -4.72
C PHE A 401 -20.25 21.26 -5.62
N GLY A 402 -19.76 21.44 -6.86
CA GLY A 402 -19.65 20.36 -7.83
C GLY A 402 -18.70 19.26 -7.38
N ASP A 403 -17.54 19.64 -6.83
CA ASP A 403 -16.57 18.70 -6.29
C ASP A 403 -17.14 17.93 -5.09
N CYS A 404 -17.71 18.63 -4.10
CA CYS A 404 -18.34 18.01 -2.94
C CYS A 404 -19.45 17.04 -3.32
N LEU A 405 -20.35 17.41 -4.24
CA LEU A 405 -21.43 16.53 -4.70
C LEU A 405 -20.88 15.27 -5.38
N ARG A 406 -19.82 15.43 -6.18
CA ARG A 406 -19.17 14.30 -6.84
C ARG A 406 -18.52 13.35 -5.84
N LYS A 407 -17.76 13.85 -4.87
CA LYS A 407 -17.12 13.01 -3.85
C LYS A 407 -18.15 12.35 -2.94
N ALA A 408 -19.24 13.05 -2.61
CA ALA A 408 -20.37 12.47 -1.88
C ALA A 408 -21.03 11.32 -2.65
N ALA A 409 -21.18 11.45 -3.98
CA ALA A 409 -21.70 10.39 -4.84
C ALA A 409 -20.78 9.16 -4.86
N MET A 410 -19.46 9.37 -4.97
CA MET A 410 -18.47 8.29 -4.92
C MET A 410 -18.49 7.56 -3.57
N LEU A 411 -18.52 8.32 -2.46
CA LEU A 411 -18.58 7.77 -1.11
C LEU A 411 -19.89 7.01 -0.85
N THR A 412 -21.01 7.52 -1.35
CA THR A 412 -22.34 6.90 -1.16
C THR A 412 -22.46 5.61 -1.97
N ALA A 413 -21.92 5.57 -3.19
CA ALA A 413 -21.97 4.37 -4.03
C ALA A 413 -20.92 3.31 -3.64
N GLY A 414 -19.81 3.71 -3.02
CA GLY A 414 -18.79 2.78 -2.53
C GLY A 414 -18.16 1.98 -3.66
N SER A 415 -18.13 0.65 -3.51
CA SER A 415 -17.64 -0.27 -4.54
C SER A 415 -18.51 -0.36 -5.80
N ASN A 416 -19.73 0.20 -5.77
CA ASN A 416 -20.61 0.27 -6.95
C ASN A 416 -20.24 1.43 -7.89
N PHE A 417 -19.37 2.36 -7.45
CA PHE A 417 -18.88 3.44 -8.31
C PHE A 417 -17.70 2.97 -9.17
N ASN A 418 -17.72 3.33 -10.45
CA ASN A 418 -16.60 3.12 -11.36
C ASN A 418 -16.45 4.31 -12.32
N HIS A 419 -15.22 4.67 -12.68
CA HIS A 419 -14.94 5.72 -13.68
C HIS A 419 -15.32 5.30 -15.11
N ILE A 420 -15.39 3.99 -15.36
CA ILE A 420 -15.79 3.41 -16.65
C ILE A 420 -17.18 2.79 -16.49
N VAL A 421 -18.07 3.05 -17.45
CA VAL A 421 -19.40 2.42 -17.49
C VAL A 421 -19.22 0.91 -17.61
N GLN A 422 -19.86 0.16 -16.72
CA GLN A 422 -19.76 -1.30 -16.68
C GLN A 422 -20.80 -1.92 -17.60
N ASN A 423 -20.42 -2.93 -18.38
CA ASN A 423 -21.31 -3.66 -19.28
C ASN A 423 -21.79 -5.00 -18.71
N GLU A 424 -21.13 -5.49 -17.66
CA GLU A 424 -21.47 -6.73 -16.96
C GLU A 424 -21.77 -6.47 -15.47
N LYS A 425 -22.71 -7.22 -14.91
CA LYS A 425 -23.10 -7.10 -13.50
C LYS A 425 -22.22 -7.99 -12.63
N SER A 426 -21.47 -7.39 -11.72
CA SER A 426 -20.78 -8.13 -10.65
C SER A 426 -21.78 -8.62 -9.60
N ASP A 427 -21.48 -9.76 -8.96
CA ASP A 427 -22.29 -10.33 -7.86
C ASP A 427 -22.45 -9.37 -6.67
N THR A 428 -21.50 -8.45 -6.49
CA THR A 428 -21.54 -7.45 -5.42
C THR A 428 -22.21 -6.14 -5.84
N HIS A 429 -22.65 -6.01 -7.10
CA HIS A 429 -23.20 -4.77 -7.64
C HIS A 429 -24.67 -4.62 -7.23
N THR A 430 -24.95 -3.61 -6.42
CA THR A 430 -26.30 -3.28 -5.92
C THR A 430 -26.76 -1.90 -6.39
N LEU A 431 -28.08 -1.75 -6.53
CA LEU A 431 -28.67 -0.46 -6.87
C LEU A 431 -28.65 0.48 -5.65
N VAL A 432 -28.03 1.65 -5.80
CA VAL A 432 -27.90 2.66 -4.74
C VAL A 432 -28.88 3.79 -4.97
N THR A 433 -29.84 3.97 -4.04
CA THR A 433 -30.89 5.01 -4.12
C THR A 433 -30.92 5.95 -2.91
N SER A 434 -30.02 5.76 -1.94
CA SER A 434 -29.94 6.53 -0.70
C SER A 434 -28.97 7.72 -0.80
N GLY A 435 -29.01 8.62 0.18
CA GLY A 435 -28.13 9.79 0.24
C GLY A 435 -28.31 10.72 -0.96
N VAL A 436 -27.21 11.14 -1.59
CA VAL A 436 -27.25 12.03 -2.78
C VAL A 436 -27.93 11.38 -4.00
N TYR A 437 -28.00 10.04 -4.04
CA TYR A 437 -28.78 9.32 -5.06
C TYR A 437 -30.30 9.45 -4.84
N GLY A 438 -30.75 9.91 -3.68
CA GLY A 438 -32.15 10.30 -3.47
C GLY A 438 -32.52 11.62 -4.14
N TRP A 439 -31.53 12.48 -4.44
CA TRP A 439 -31.74 13.79 -5.07
C TRP A 439 -31.66 13.71 -6.58
N PHE A 440 -30.64 13.01 -7.08
CA PHE A 440 -30.36 12.85 -8.51
C PHE A 440 -29.99 11.39 -8.79
N ARG A 441 -30.33 10.88 -9.98
CA ARG A 441 -29.86 9.55 -10.41
C ARG A 441 -28.38 9.49 -10.70
N HIS A 442 -27.84 10.61 -11.19
CA HIS A 442 -26.45 10.71 -11.61
C HIS A 442 -25.72 11.85 -10.87
N PRO A 443 -25.66 11.84 -9.52
CA PRO A 443 -25.16 12.96 -8.73
C PRO A 443 -23.66 13.23 -8.99
N SER A 444 -22.87 12.20 -9.34
CA SER A 444 -21.47 12.37 -9.75
C SER A 444 -21.32 13.16 -11.06
N TYR A 445 -22.25 12.98 -12.00
CA TYR A 445 -22.28 13.72 -13.27
C TYR A 445 -22.79 15.14 -13.08
N VAL A 446 -23.79 15.33 -12.21
CA VAL A 446 -24.24 16.66 -11.80
C VAL A 446 -23.09 17.44 -11.18
N GLY A 447 -22.36 16.84 -10.23
CA GLY A 447 -21.20 17.45 -9.61
C GLY A 447 -20.13 17.83 -10.62
N TRP A 448 -19.77 16.92 -11.53
CA TRP A 448 -18.78 17.19 -12.57
C TRP A 448 -19.22 18.27 -13.57
N PHE A 449 -20.48 18.27 -13.98
CA PHE A 449 -21.04 19.27 -14.89
C PHE A 449 -20.89 20.68 -14.31
N TYR A 450 -21.37 20.92 -13.08
CA TYR A 450 -21.28 22.22 -12.43
C TYR A 450 -19.84 22.60 -12.08
N TRP A 451 -19.00 21.63 -11.69
CA TRP A 451 -17.59 21.85 -11.47
C TRP A 451 -16.92 22.36 -12.75
N SER A 452 -17.14 21.70 -13.89
CA SER A 452 -16.50 22.04 -15.17
C SER A 452 -16.84 23.46 -15.62
N ILE A 453 -18.13 23.84 -15.56
CA ILE A 453 -18.57 25.19 -15.92
C ILE A 453 -18.07 26.22 -14.89
N GLY A 454 -18.13 25.87 -13.60
CA GLY A 454 -17.65 26.69 -12.50
C GLY A 454 -16.20 27.10 -12.67
N THR A 455 -15.33 26.22 -13.19
CA THR A 455 -13.92 26.57 -13.47
C THR A 455 -13.79 27.72 -14.46
N GLN A 456 -14.67 27.80 -15.45
CA GLN A 456 -14.62 28.85 -16.48
C GLN A 456 -15.27 30.15 -16.00
N VAL A 457 -16.33 30.05 -15.19
CA VAL A 457 -16.91 31.21 -14.48
C VAL A 457 -15.88 31.80 -13.52
N LEU A 458 -15.12 30.95 -12.83
CA LEU A 458 -14.05 31.35 -11.92
C LEU A 458 -12.97 32.17 -12.66
N LEU A 459 -12.57 31.74 -13.86
CA LEU A 459 -11.62 32.44 -14.72
C LEU A 459 -12.21 33.66 -15.45
N CYS A 460 -13.51 33.92 -15.32
CA CYS A 460 -14.25 34.93 -16.08
C CYS A 460 -14.02 34.78 -17.59
N ASN A 461 -14.03 33.54 -18.11
CA ASN A 461 -13.83 33.21 -19.53
C ASN A 461 -15.18 33.12 -20.27
N PRO A 462 -15.67 34.18 -20.95
CA PRO A 462 -16.99 34.16 -21.57
C PRO A 462 -17.16 33.11 -22.68
N ILE A 463 -16.13 32.86 -23.49
CA ILE A 463 -16.19 31.91 -24.60
C ILE A 463 -16.15 30.48 -24.06
N CYS A 464 -15.17 30.16 -23.20
CA CYS A 464 -15.05 28.84 -22.61
C CYS A 464 -16.21 28.49 -21.67
N VAL A 465 -16.86 29.43 -20.99
CA VAL A 465 -18.07 29.12 -20.20
C VAL A 465 -19.15 28.48 -21.08
N VAL A 466 -19.41 29.06 -22.25
CA VAL A 466 -20.42 28.52 -23.19
C VAL A 466 -19.91 27.21 -23.80
N GLY A 467 -18.65 27.16 -24.23
CA GLY A 467 -18.03 25.97 -24.80
C GLY A 467 -18.07 24.77 -23.86
N TYR A 468 -17.65 24.95 -22.61
CA TYR A 468 -17.67 23.91 -21.57
C TYR A 468 -19.09 23.48 -21.25
N ALA A 469 -20.04 24.42 -21.13
CA ALA A 469 -21.42 24.08 -20.84
C ALA A 469 -22.04 23.18 -21.92
N LEU A 470 -21.84 23.53 -23.20
CA LEU A 470 -22.37 22.74 -24.33
C LEU A 470 -21.66 21.39 -24.47
N ALA A 471 -20.33 21.36 -24.35
CA ALA A 471 -19.53 20.14 -24.46
C ALA A 471 -19.86 19.16 -23.32
N SER A 472 -19.83 19.62 -22.07
CA SER A 472 -20.18 18.80 -20.91
C SER A 472 -21.63 18.31 -20.97
N TRP A 473 -22.58 19.16 -21.39
CA TRP A 473 -23.98 18.78 -21.51
C TRP A 473 -24.17 17.66 -22.54
N ARG A 474 -23.55 17.79 -23.72
CA ARG A 474 -23.62 16.77 -24.78
C ARG A 474 -23.00 15.45 -24.31
N PHE A 475 -21.81 15.51 -23.71
CA PHE A 475 -21.09 14.33 -23.21
C PHE A 475 -21.94 13.57 -22.17
N PHE A 476 -22.48 14.26 -21.16
CA PHE A 476 -23.28 13.58 -20.14
C PHE A 476 -24.63 13.10 -20.65
N ARG A 477 -25.23 13.75 -21.66
CA ARG A 477 -26.46 13.25 -22.28
C ARG A 477 -26.22 11.87 -22.90
N GLU A 478 -25.21 11.76 -23.75
CA GLU A 478 -24.86 10.51 -24.44
C GLU A 478 -24.47 9.43 -23.42
N ARG A 479 -23.63 9.78 -22.44
CA ARG A 479 -23.17 8.84 -21.40
C ARG A 479 -24.27 8.35 -20.46
N ILE A 480 -25.17 9.23 -20.02
CA ILE A 480 -26.30 8.85 -19.16
C ILE A 480 -27.24 7.91 -19.91
N GLU A 481 -27.46 8.14 -21.20
CA GLU A 481 -28.28 7.25 -22.01
C GLU A 481 -27.66 5.85 -22.09
N GLU A 482 -26.38 5.72 -22.40
CA GLU A 482 -25.68 4.42 -22.42
C GLU A 482 -25.71 3.71 -21.07
N GLU A 483 -25.39 4.41 -19.99
CA GLU A 483 -25.33 3.82 -18.66
C GLU A 483 -26.71 3.39 -18.15
N GLU A 484 -27.77 4.16 -18.42
CA GLU A 484 -29.12 3.77 -18.03
C GLU A 484 -29.62 2.54 -18.79
N ILE A 485 -29.20 2.29 -20.03
CA ILE A 485 -29.50 1.03 -20.74
C ILE A 485 -28.95 -0.14 -19.94
N THR A 486 -27.71 -0.04 -19.51
CA THR A 486 -27.04 -1.09 -18.75
C THR A 486 -27.64 -1.25 -17.34
N LEU A 487 -27.97 -0.17 -16.65
CA LEU A 487 -28.63 -0.23 -15.34
C LEU A 487 -30.02 -0.86 -15.42
N ILE A 488 -30.79 -0.60 -16.49
CA ILE A 488 -32.06 -1.28 -16.76
C ILE A 488 -31.81 -2.77 -17.00
N HIS A 489 -30.78 -3.13 -17.75
CA HIS A 489 -30.41 -4.55 -17.94
C HIS A 489 -30.04 -5.25 -16.62
N PHE A 490 -29.35 -4.55 -15.71
CA PHE A 490 -28.87 -5.12 -14.44
C PHE A 490 -29.95 -5.25 -13.35
N PHE A 491 -30.89 -4.32 -13.29
CA PHE A 491 -31.83 -4.18 -12.18
C PHE A 491 -33.32 -4.17 -12.59
N GLY A 492 -33.61 -4.14 -13.90
CA GLY A 492 -34.96 -4.24 -14.44
C GLY A 492 -35.92 -3.18 -13.87
N GLU A 493 -37.06 -3.65 -13.36
CA GLU A 493 -38.13 -2.80 -12.82
C GLU A 493 -37.69 -1.94 -11.63
N GLU A 494 -36.75 -2.40 -10.80
CA GLU A 494 -36.27 -1.61 -9.65
C GLU A 494 -35.65 -0.28 -10.11
N TYR A 495 -34.88 -0.31 -11.21
CA TYR A 495 -34.32 0.89 -11.79
C TYR A 495 -35.38 1.77 -12.46
N LEU A 496 -36.38 1.16 -13.12
CA LEU A 496 -37.47 1.91 -13.74
C LEU A 496 -38.34 2.64 -12.70
N GLU A 497 -38.62 2.01 -11.56
CA GLU A 497 -39.30 2.68 -10.44
C GLU A 497 -38.48 3.84 -9.88
N TYR A 498 -37.18 3.62 -9.67
CA TYR A 498 -36.27 4.67 -9.24
C TYR A 498 -36.25 5.84 -10.22
N LYS A 499 -36.22 5.56 -11.53
CA LYS A 499 -36.28 6.54 -12.61
C LYS A 499 -37.55 7.39 -12.61
N ARG A 500 -38.70 6.83 -12.25
CA ARG A 500 -39.96 7.59 -12.14
C ARG A 500 -39.95 8.57 -10.98
N LYS A 501 -39.24 8.25 -9.88
CA LYS A 501 -39.24 9.03 -8.64
C LYS A 501 -38.15 10.10 -8.60
N VAL A 502 -36.97 9.81 -9.16
CA VAL A 502 -35.78 10.65 -9.02
C VAL A 502 -35.33 11.17 -10.38
N PRO A 503 -35.10 12.49 -10.55
CA PRO A 503 -34.63 13.06 -11.82
C PRO A 503 -33.16 12.70 -12.09
N SER A 504 -32.73 12.79 -13.35
CA SER A 504 -31.31 12.63 -13.71
C SER A 504 -30.41 13.64 -12.97
N GLY A 505 -30.92 14.86 -12.78
CA GLY A 505 -30.26 16.00 -12.13
C GLY A 505 -29.63 17.01 -13.10
N LEU A 506 -29.50 16.68 -14.38
CA LEU A 506 -28.98 17.60 -15.39
C LEU A 506 -30.12 18.23 -16.21
N PRO A 507 -30.06 19.55 -16.50
CA PRO A 507 -31.11 20.24 -17.26
C PRO A 507 -31.36 19.59 -18.62
N PHE A 508 -32.61 19.34 -18.97
CA PHE A 508 -33.03 18.79 -20.27
C PHE A 508 -32.51 17.39 -20.63
N ILE A 509 -31.86 16.67 -19.71
CA ILE A 509 -31.41 15.29 -19.92
C ILE A 509 -32.36 14.35 -19.18
N LYS A 510 -33.23 13.63 -19.89
CA LYS A 510 -34.18 12.69 -19.26
C LYS A 510 -33.60 11.28 -19.08
N GLY A 511 -32.50 10.96 -19.75
CA GLY A 511 -31.94 9.61 -19.88
C GLY A 511 -32.69 8.80 -20.93
N VAL A 512 -32.58 7.46 -20.86
CA VAL A 512 -33.15 6.54 -21.87
C VAL A 512 -34.64 6.77 -22.05
N LYS A 513 -35.11 6.95 -23.29
CA LYS A 513 -36.54 6.94 -23.60
C LYS A 513 -37.01 5.50 -23.62
N VAL A 514 -37.61 5.05 -22.53
CA VAL A 514 -38.36 3.79 -22.52
C VAL A 514 -39.76 4.14 -22.99
N GLU A 515 -40.12 3.72 -24.20
CA GLU A 515 -41.54 3.62 -24.56
C GLU A 515 -42.12 2.53 -23.64
N LEU A 516 -42.92 2.97 -22.66
CA LEU A 516 -43.65 2.12 -21.73
C LEU A 516 -44.90 1.55 -22.40
#